data_AF-A0A951FH64-F1
#
_entry.id   AF-A0A951FH64-F1
#
_cell.length_a   1.000
_cell.length_b   1.000
_cell.length_c   1.000
_cell.angle_alpha   90.00
_cell.angle_beta   90.00
_cell.angle_gamma   90.00
#
_symmetry.space_group_name_H-M   'P 1'
#
loop_
_entity.id
_entity.type
_entity.pdbx_description
1 polymer ?
#
loop_
_entity_poly.entity_id
_entity_poly.type
_entity_poly.pdbx_seq_one_letter_code
_entity_poly.pdbx_strand_id
1 'polypeptide(L)'
;PTNTPTPTNTPEPVAVIGGTVFFDWDESGTYEQDYEFGLTGITVNLYLDDGDGVFEPGSGDVLVRATASDSTGGYFFSNLDPGTYWAQTAHPANYSTTSPNPVGPIELSAGEFEKADFGLIEYF
;
A
#
# COMPACT_ATOMS: atom_id res chain seq x y z
N PRO A 1 -35.72 -36.00 -6.08
CA PRO A 1 -34.49 -35.48 -5.44
C PRO A 1 -33.99 -34.28 -6.24
N THR A 2 -34.19 -33.07 -5.73
CA THR A 2 -33.65 -31.84 -6.29
C THR A 2 -32.15 -31.80 -6.00
N ASN A 3 -31.32 -31.80 -7.04
CA ASN A 3 -29.89 -31.55 -6.90
C ASN A 3 -29.73 -30.06 -6.57
N THR A 4 -29.58 -29.73 -5.28
CA THR A 4 -29.07 -28.43 -4.88
C THR A 4 -27.60 -28.37 -5.32
N PRO A 5 -27.18 -27.42 -6.15
CA PRO A 5 -25.76 -27.26 -6.45
C PRO A 5 -25.03 -26.96 -5.14
N THR A 6 -24.00 -27.77 -4.84
CA THR A 6 -23.05 -27.48 -3.77
C THR A 6 -22.43 -26.11 -4.07
N PRO A 7 -22.46 -25.13 -3.15
CA PRO A 7 -21.67 -23.91 -3.34
C PRO A 7 -20.20 -24.32 -3.44
N THR A 8 -19.59 -24.09 -4.59
CA THR A 8 -18.16 -24.33 -4.79
C THR A 8 -17.42 -23.28 -3.95
N ASN A 9 -16.90 -23.66 -2.79
CA ASN A 9 -15.95 -22.89 -2.00
C ASN A 9 -14.59 -22.84 -2.73
N THR A 10 -14.55 -22.31 -3.95
CA THR A 10 -13.27 -21.89 -4.53
C THR A 10 -12.88 -20.62 -3.76
N PRO A 11 -11.77 -20.61 -3.00
CA PRO A 11 -11.30 -19.36 -2.42
C PRO A 11 -11.08 -18.38 -3.56
N GLU A 12 -11.71 -17.20 -3.52
CA GLU A 12 -11.37 -16.08 -4.38
C GLU A 12 -9.85 -15.86 -4.29
N PRO A 13 -9.12 -15.72 -5.43
CA PRO A 13 -7.70 -15.45 -5.37
C PRO A 13 -7.49 -14.11 -4.67
N VAL A 14 -6.74 -14.16 -3.57
CA VAL A 14 -6.50 -13.00 -2.72
C VAL A 14 -5.51 -12.04 -3.36
N ALA A 15 -5.86 -10.75 -3.39
CA ALA A 15 -5.01 -9.71 -3.93
C ALA A 15 -4.02 -9.18 -2.87
N VAL A 16 -2.97 -8.51 -3.35
CA VAL A 16 -1.86 -7.98 -2.54
C VAL A 16 -1.50 -6.56 -2.98
N ILE A 17 -1.30 -5.67 -2.01
CA ILE A 17 -0.62 -4.38 -2.24
C ILE A 17 0.67 -4.40 -1.42
N GLY A 18 1.79 -4.00 -1.99
CA GLY A 18 3.05 -3.91 -1.25
C GLY A 18 4.09 -3.04 -1.93
N GLY A 19 5.23 -2.89 -1.29
CA GLY A 19 6.33 -2.10 -1.84
C GLY A 19 7.42 -1.85 -0.81
N THR A 20 8.20 -0.81 -1.05
CA THR A 20 9.33 -0.42 -0.20
C THR A 20 9.15 1.01 0.29
N VAL A 21 9.39 1.22 1.59
CA VAL A 21 9.69 2.54 2.14
C VAL A 21 11.21 2.68 2.19
N PHE A 22 11.78 3.71 1.57
CA PHE A 22 13.22 3.84 1.39
C PHE A 22 13.73 5.26 1.65
N PHE A 23 15.01 5.35 2.00
CA PHE A 23 15.72 6.61 2.11
C PHE A 23 16.16 7.06 0.72
N ASP A 24 15.47 8.06 0.22
CA ASP A 24 15.65 8.60 -1.12
C ASP A 24 16.63 9.77 -1.07
N TRP A 25 17.92 9.46 -1.26
CA TRP A 25 18.99 10.43 -1.04
C TRP A 25 19.25 11.34 -2.24
N ASP A 26 18.87 10.90 -3.44
CA ASP A 26 19.01 11.69 -4.67
C ASP A 26 17.67 12.32 -5.13
N GLU A 27 16.62 12.13 -4.34
CA GLU A 27 15.26 12.67 -4.51
C GLU A 27 14.62 12.22 -5.85
N SER A 28 14.94 11.01 -6.31
CA SER A 28 14.43 10.48 -7.59
C SER A 28 12.96 10.06 -7.54
N GLY A 29 12.46 9.77 -6.34
CA GLY A 29 11.13 9.20 -6.09
C GLY A 29 11.02 7.72 -6.48
N THR A 30 12.11 7.07 -6.88
CA THR A 30 12.15 5.67 -7.34
C THR A 30 13.15 4.88 -6.53
N TYR A 31 12.77 3.69 -6.06
CA TYR A 31 13.68 2.88 -5.27
C TYR A 31 14.82 2.30 -6.13
N GLU A 32 16.05 2.74 -5.91
CA GLU A 32 17.27 2.17 -6.49
C GLU A 32 18.03 1.31 -5.48
N GLN A 33 17.72 0.01 -5.45
CA GLN A 33 18.25 -0.96 -4.48
C GLN A 33 19.79 -1.02 -4.37
N ASP A 34 20.53 -0.65 -5.42
CA ASP A 34 22.00 -0.62 -5.39
C ASP A 34 22.59 0.60 -4.67
N TYR A 35 21.79 1.66 -4.46
CA TYR A 35 22.25 2.96 -3.92
C TYR A 35 21.45 3.41 -2.70
N GLU A 36 20.24 2.90 -2.52
CA GLU A 36 19.29 3.32 -1.51
C GLU A 36 18.96 2.18 -0.54
N PHE A 37 18.62 2.55 0.70
CA PHE A 37 18.29 1.57 1.73
C PHE A 37 16.85 1.73 2.21
N GLY A 38 16.24 0.61 2.57
CA GLY A 38 14.91 0.60 3.16
C GLY A 38 14.88 1.24 4.54
N LEU A 39 13.80 1.97 4.83
CA LEU A 39 13.54 2.54 6.14
C LEU A 39 12.64 1.60 6.93
N THR A 40 13.13 1.15 8.08
CA THR A 40 12.42 0.21 8.95
C THR A 40 11.45 0.92 9.89
N GLY A 41 10.32 0.28 10.19
CA GLY A 41 9.36 0.75 11.18
C GLY A 41 8.49 1.93 10.74
N ILE A 42 8.56 2.33 9.46
CA ILE A 42 7.67 3.36 8.92
C ILE A 42 6.29 2.76 8.72
N THR A 43 5.27 3.39 9.30
CA THR A 43 3.90 2.91 9.18
C THR A 43 3.35 3.24 7.80
N VAL A 44 2.75 2.24 7.15
CA VAL A 44 1.93 2.39 5.94
C VAL A 44 0.49 2.08 6.31
N ASN A 45 -0.40 2.99 5.96
CA ASN A 45 -1.84 2.89 6.11
C ASN A 45 -2.47 2.55 4.75
N LEU A 46 -3.40 1.61 4.74
CA LEU A 46 -4.20 1.26 3.57
C LEU A 46 -5.65 1.69 3.80
N TYR A 47 -6.15 2.51 2.90
CA TYR A 47 -7.53 2.98 2.90
C TYR A 47 -8.29 2.40 1.71
N LEU A 48 -9.55 2.04 1.93
CA LEU A 48 -10.49 1.67 0.87
C LEU A 48 -11.25 2.93 0.43
N ASP A 49 -11.20 3.22 -0.87
CA ASP A 49 -11.89 4.33 -1.52
C ASP A 49 -13.42 4.09 -1.52
N ASP A 50 -14.21 5.16 -1.43
CA ASP A 50 -15.68 5.07 -1.46
C ASP A 50 -16.26 4.98 -2.88
N GLY A 51 -15.39 5.01 -3.90
CA GLY A 51 -15.69 4.88 -5.31
C GLY A 51 -15.65 6.21 -6.08
N ASP A 52 -15.26 7.32 -5.46
CA ASP A 52 -15.14 8.62 -6.11
C ASP A 52 -13.73 8.93 -6.66
N GLY A 53 -12.72 8.15 -6.26
CA GLY A 53 -11.33 8.30 -6.69
C GLY A 53 -10.63 9.54 -6.12
N VAL A 54 -11.10 10.08 -5.00
CA VAL A 54 -10.54 11.23 -4.29
C VAL A 54 -10.06 10.78 -2.92
N PHE A 55 -8.79 11.06 -2.59
CA PHE A 55 -8.27 10.72 -1.28
C PHE A 55 -8.84 11.62 -0.17
N GLU A 56 -9.69 11.05 0.69
CA GLU A 56 -10.43 11.71 1.76
C GLU A 56 -10.42 10.87 3.06
N PRO A 57 -9.25 10.68 3.70
CA PRO A 57 -9.10 9.76 4.84
C PRO A 57 -9.98 10.19 6.03
N GLY A 58 -10.88 9.31 6.45
CA GLY A 58 -11.75 9.52 7.60
C GLY A 58 -13.06 10.27 7.31
N SER A 59 -13.32 10.67 6.06
CA SER A 59 -14.62 11.20 5.63
C SER A 59 -15.26 10.41 4.48
N GLY A 60 -14.46 9.98 3.50
CA GLY A 60 -14.86 9.08 2.41
C GLY A 60 -14.10 7.76 2.52
N ASP A 61 -12.77 7.84 2.68
CA ASP A 61 -11.92 6.66 2.68
C ASP A 61 -11.76 6.04 4.06
N VAL A 62 -11.99 4.72 4.11
CA VAL A 62 -11.96 3.95 5.36
C VAL A 62 -10.59 3.32 5.54
N LEU A 63 -9.93 3.59 6.68
CA LEU A 63 -8.71 2.86 7.06
C LEU A 63 -9.05 1.38 7.30
N VAL A 64 -8.56 0.50 6.43
CA VAL A 64 -8.84 -0.95 6.51
C VAL A 64 -7.70 -1.72 7.15
N ARG A 65 -6.45 -1.29 6.94
CA ARG A 65 -5.26 -1.94 7.49
C ARG A 65 -4.13 -0.94 7.72
N ALA A 66 -3.22 -1.29 8.63
CA ALA A 66 -1.94 -0.62 8.79
C ALA A 66 -0.85 -1.67 9.02
N THR A 67 0.35 -1.42 8.52
CA THR A 67 1.53 -2.25 8.74
C THR A 67 2.76 -1.37 8.86
N ALA A 68 3.85 -1.90 9.43
CA ALA A 68 5.13 -1.20 9.46
C ALA A 68 6.09 -1.88 8.49
N SER A 69 6.93 -1.08 7.83
CA SER A 69 8.01 -1.59 6.99
C SER A 69 9.01 -2.42 7.81
N ASP A 70 9.51 -3.50 7.21
CA ASP A 70 10.47 -4.40 7.83
C ASP A 70 11.91 -3.84 7.80
N SER A 71 12.90 -4.66 8.17
CA SER A 71 14.31 -4.24 8.19
C SER A 71 14.90 -3.89 6.82
N THR A 72 14.23 -4.28 5.73
CA THR A 72 14.58 -3.98 4.35
C THR A 72 13.73 -2.85 3.77
N GLY A 73 12.86 -2.23 4.57
CA GLY A 73 11.88 -1.25 4.10
C GLY A 73 10.65 -1.87 3.43
N GLY A 74 10.63 -3.19 3.25
CA GLY A 74 9.55 -3.92 2.61
C GLY A 74 8.29 -3.94 3.46
N TYR A 75 7.14 -3.86 2.82
CA TYR A 75 5.84 -4.07 3.46
C TYR A 75 4.84 -4.68 2.47
N PHE A 76 3.81 -5.33 2.98
CA PHE A 76 2.69 -5.80 2.17
C PHE A 76 1.39 -5.93 2.97
N PHE A 77 0.28 -5.80 2.27
CA PHE A 77 -1.07 -6.14 2.69
C PHE A 77 -1.55 -7.29 1.81
N SER A 78 -1.81 -8.45 2.41
CA SER A 78 -2.33 -9.62 1.70
C SER A 78 -3.77 -9.92 2.10
N ASN A 79 -4.44 -10.78 1.34
CA ASN A 79 -5.86 -11.11 1.56
C ASN A 79 -6.73 -9.85 1.48
N LEU A 80 -6.51 -9.08 0.42
CA LEU A 80 -7.36 -7.95 0.03
C LEU A 80 -8.44 -8.45 -0.93
N ASP A 81 -9.66 -7.98 -0.70
CA ASP A 81 -10.75 -8.11 -1.66
C ASP A 81 -10.52 -7.15 -2.83
N PRO A 82 -11.04 -7.45 -4.03
CA PRO A 82 -10.99 -6.50 -5.14
C PRO A 82 -11.64 -5.16 -4.78
N GLY A 83 -11.05 -4.06 -5.22
CA GLY A 83 -11.54 -2.71 -4.92
C GLY A 83 -10.49 -1.65 -5.22
N THR A 84 -10.83 -0.40 -4.93
CA THR A 84 -9.96 0.76 -5.13
C THR A 84 -9.36 1.18 -3.80
N TYR A 85 -8.04 1.31 -3.75
CA TYR A 85 -7.32 1.57 -2.50
C TYR A 85 -6.39 2.77 -2.60
N TRP A 86 -6.08 3.35 -1.44
CA TRP A 86 -5.01 4.32 -1.25
C TRP A 86 -4.01 3.79 -0.23
N ALA A 87 -2.72 3.87 -0.55
CA ALA A 87 -1.65 3.58 0.39
C ALA A 87 -0.97 4.89 0.81
N GLN A 88 -0.79 5.11 2.11
CA GLN A 88 -0.19 6.34 2.64
C GLN A 88 0.85 6.00 3.71
N THR A 89 2.02 6.62 3.66
CA THR A 89 2.95 6.56 4.81
C THR A 89 2.59 7.56 5.89
N ALA A 90 2.63 7.09 7.13
CA ALA A 90 2.68 7.92 8.33
C ALA A 90 4.14 7.96 8.83
N HIS A 91 4.93 8.84 8.22
CA HIS A 91 6.34 9.02 8.54
C HIS A 91 6.56 10.10 9.62
N PRO A 92 7.70 10.08 10.32
CA PRO A 92 8.07 11.15 11.25
C PRO A 92 8.18 12.53 10.56
N ALA A 93 8.01 13.60 11.34
CA ALA A 93 7.95 14.98 10.83
C ALA A 93 9.29 15.52 10.27
N ASN A 94 10.42 14.89 10.60
CA ASN A 94 11.73 15.20 10.05
C ASN A 94 11.96 14.60 8.65
N TYR A 95 11.06 13.73 8.18
CA TYR A 95 11.07 13.24 6.81
C TYR A 95 10.14 14.05 5.91
N SER A 96 10.59 14.31 4.69
CA SER A 96 9.76 14.74 3.56
C SER A 96 9.61 13.61 2.56
N THR A 97 8.50 13.60 1.83
CA THR A 97 8.23 12.61 0.78
C THR A 97 8.85 13.06 -0.55
N THR A 98 9.50 12.14 -1.23
CA THR A 98 10.07 12.35 -2.59
C THR A 98 9.28 11.58 -3.65
N SER A 99 8.44 10.62 -3.24
CA SER A 99 7.44 9.95 -4.08
C SER A 99 6.00 10.34 -3.68
N PRO A 100 4.96 9.96 -4.45
CA PRO A 100 3.58 10.24 -4.09
C PRO A 100 3.20 9.70 -2.70
N ASN A 101 2.56 10.55 -1.89
CA ASN A 101 1.98 10.17 -0.61
C ASN A 101 0.63 10.90 -0.42
N PRO A 102 -0.51 10.22 -0.60
CA PRO A 102 -0.66 8.77 -0.83
C PRO A 102 -0.29 8.32 -2.25
N VAL A 103 -0.16 7.01 -2.43
CA VAL A 103 -0.21 6.31 -3.72
C VAL A 103 -1.64 5.83 -3.96
N GLY A 104 -2.22 6.20 -5.11
CA GLY A 104 -3.53 5.76 -5.56
C GLY A 104 -4.20 6.75 -6.53
N PRO A 105 -5.46 6.50 -6.93
CA PRO A 105 -6.25 5.31 -6.57
C PRO A 105 -5.63 4.04 -7.18
N ILE A 106 -5.54 2.98 -6.39
CA ILE A 106 -5.02 1.66 -6.79
C ILE A 106 -6.22 0.76 -7.07
N GLU A 107 -6.53 0.56 -8.34
CA GLU A 107 -7.51 -0.43 -8.79
C GLU A 107 -6.92 -1.83 -8.61
N LEU A 108 -7.51 -2.63 -7.73
CA LEU A 108 -7.00 -3.96 -7.39
C LEU A 108 -8.03 -5.04 -7.75
N SER A 109 -7.70 -5.93 -8.69
CA SER A 109 -8.52 -7.07 -9.07
C SER A 109 -8.13 -8.35 -8.31
N ALA A 110 -9.00 -9.36 -8.37
CA ALA A 110 -8.77 -10.62 -7.67
C ALA A 110 -7.46 -11.30 -8.13
N GLY A 111 -6.59 -11.62 -7.17
CA GLY A 111 -5.29 -12.24 -7.41
C GLY A 111 -4.20 -11.32 -7.95
N GLU A 112 -4.45 -10.01 -8.04
CA GLU A 112 -3.44 -9.05 -8.48
C GLU A 112 -2.45 -8.69 -7.37
N PHE A 113 -1.25 -8.28 -7.80
CA PHE A 113 -0.27 -7.61 -6.97
C PHE A 113 -0.08 -6.21 -7.52
N GLU A 114 -0.30 -5.20 -6.68
CA GLU A 114 -0.04 -3.80 -7.01
C GLU A 114 1.07 -3.21 -6.13
N LYS A 115 1.88 -2.35 -6.73
CA LYS A 115 3.06 -1.76 -6.10
C LYS A 115 2.80 -0.35 -5.59
N ALA A 116 3.17 -0.08 -4.35
CA ALA A 116 3.14 1.25 -3.75
C ALA A 116 4.45 1.52 -2.98
N ASP A 117 5.29 2.41 -3.51
CA ASP A 117 6.60 2.73 -2.94
C ASP A 117 6.61 4.14 -2.34
N PHE A 118 7.42 4.31 -1.29
CA PHE A 118 7.52 5.56 -0.55
C PHE A 118 8.97 5.98 -0.38
N GLY A 119 9.41 6.94 -1.19
CA GLY A 119 10.69 7.62 -1.02
C GLY A 119 10.57 8.70 0.04
N LEU A 120 11.50 8.69 1.01
CA LEU A 120 11.57 9.66 2.08
C LEU A 120 12.99 10.22 2.20
N ILE A 121 13.11 11.53 2.40
CA ILE A 121 14.36 12.19 2.73
C ILE A 121 14.29 12.88 4.08
N GLU A 122 15.35 12.77 4.89
CA GLU A 122 15.45 13.39 6.21
C GLU A 122 16.21 14.73 6.12
N TYR A 123 15.62 15.80 6.62
CA TYR A 123 16.32 17.09 6.78
C TYR A 123 16.71 17.29 8.26
N PHE A 124 17.99 17.56 8.52
CA PHE A 124 18.56 17.86 9.84
C PHE A 124 18.64 19.37 10.12
#